data_AF-A0A975PHX5-F1
#
_entry.id   AF-A0A975PHX5-F1
#
_cell.length_a   1.000
_cell.length_b   1.000
_cell.length_c   1.000
_cell.angle_alpha   90.00
_cell.angle_beta   90.00
_cell.angle_gamma   90.00
#
_symmetry.space_group_name_H-M   'P 1'
#
loop_
_entity.id
_entity.type
_entity.pdbx_description
1 polymer ?
#
loop_
_entity_poly.entity_id
_entity_poly.type
_entity_poly.pdbx_seq_one_letter_code
_entity_poly.pdbx_strand_id
1 'polypeptide(L)' 'MAAYIAKKIMLGRQDYTKVFSISIYKRYQDEADAILVAEGRVDLIVRM' A
#
# COMPACT_ATOMS: atom_id res chain seq x y z
N MET A 1 -2.02 -8.57 -6.97
CA MET A 1 -1.06 -7.44 -7.13
C MET A 1 -1.03 -6.58 -5.86
N ALA A 2 -2.18 -6.24 -5.28
CA ALA A 2 -2.27 -5.54 -4.00
C ALA A 2 -1.40 -6.15 -2.89
N ALA A 3 -1.46 -7.49 -2.69
CA ALA A 3 -0.60 -8.18 -1.71
C ALA A 3 0.91 -8.02 -1.96
N TYR A 4 1.33 -7.97 -3.23
CA TYR A 4 2.73 -7.74 -3.57
C TYR A 4 3.16 -6.31 -3.21
N ILE A 5 2.32 -5.32 -3.55
CA ILE A 5 2.53 -3.91 -3.22
C ILE A 5 2.59 -3.73 -1.69
N ALA A 6 1.57 -4.22 -0.98
CA ALA A 6 1.51 -4.15 0.49
C ALA A 6 2.75 -4.78 1.13
N LYS A 7 3.19 -5.95 0.66
CA LYS A 7 4.42 -6.59 1.14
C LYS A 7 5.67 -5.73 0.91
N LYS A 8 5.79 -5.06 -0.23
CA LYS A 8 6.93 -4.17 -0.50
C LYS A 8 6.90 -2.93 0.40
N ILE A 9 5.73 -2.38 0.66
CA ILE A 9 5.53 -1.25 1.57
C ILE A 9 5.90 -1.65 3.01
N MET A 10 5.40 -2.79 3.50
CA MET A 10 5.74 -3.31 4.83
C MET A 10 7.23 -3.57 5.04
N LEU A 11 7.93 -4.00 3.98
CA LEU A 11 9.38 -4.22 3.98
C LEU A 11 10.20 -2.92 3.79
N GLY A 12 9.55 -1.75 3.68
CA GLY A 12 10.20 -0.47 3.44
C GLY A 12 10.88 -0.35 2.06
N ARG A 13 10.58 -1.26 1.13
CA ARG A 13 11.16 -1.26 -0.23
C ARG A 13 10.40 -0.36 -1.19
N GLN A 14 9.18 0.00 -0.84
CA GLN A 14 8.34 0.94 -1.58
C GLN A 14 7.68 1.90 -0.61
N ASP A 15 7.61 3.16 -1.03
CA ASP A 15 6.90 4.19 -0.31
C ASP A 15 5.43 4.20 -0.75
N TYR A 16 4.51 4.24 0.22
CA TYR A 16 3.07 4.17 -0.02
C TYR A 16 2.60 5.28 -0.98
N THR A 17 2.94 6.53 -0.65
CA THR A 17 2.60 7.71 -1.45
C THR A 17 3.16 7.63 -2.86
N LYS A 18 4.40 7.18 -3.03
CA LYS A 18 5.02 7.03 -4.36
C LYS A 18 4.30 5.98 -5.19
N VAL A 19 4.00 4.80 -4.64
CA VAL A 19 3.31 3.74 -5.41
C VAL A 19 1.94 4.21 -5.87
N PHE A 20 1.15 4.81 -4.98
CA PHE A 20 -0.23 5.20 -5.28
C PHE A 20 -0.37 6.58 -5.95
N SER A 21 0.72 7.32 -6.12
CA SER A 21 0.75 8.46 -7.04
C SER A 21 0.62 8.03 -8.52
N ILE A 22 0.98 6.79 -8.85
CA ILE A 22 0.93 6.27 -10.21
C ILE A 22 -0.47 5.70 -10.49
N SER A 23 -1.14 6.26 -11.50
CA SER A 23 -2.54 5.95 -11.84
C SER A 23 -2.84 4.46 -12.02
N ILE A 24 -1.91 3.69 -12.61
CA ILE A 24 -2.10 2.25 -12.84
C ILE A 24 -2.15 1.43 -11.55
N TYR A 25 -1.54 1.92 -10.46
CA TYR A 25 -1.50 1.23 -9.17
C TYR A 25 -2.62 1.67 -8.22
N LYS A 26 -3.28 2.81 -8.47
CA LYS A 26 -4.42 3.28 -7.67
C LYS A 26 -5.55 2.26 -7.55
N ARG A 27 -5.80 1.48 -8.60
CA ARG A 27 -6.82 0.40 -8.58
C ARG A 27 -6.57 -0.68 -7.51
N TYR A 28 -5.34 -0.79 -7.00
CA TYR A 28 -4.97 -1.74 -5.96
C TYR A 28 -4.89 -1.11 -4.57
N GLN A 29 -5.17 0.19 -4.43
CA GLN A 29 -4.96 0.92 -3.18
C GLN A 29 -5.88 0.44 -2.07
N ASP A 30 -7.17 0.30 -2.35
CA ASP A 30 -8.14 -0.19 -1.34
C ASP A 30 -7.82 -1.61 -0.87
N GLU A 31 -7.44 -2.51 -1.79
CA GLU A 31 -7.01 -3.87 -1.45
C GLU A 31 -5.69 -3.88 -0.67
N ALA A 32 -4.72 -3.03 -1.03
CA ALA A 32 -3.45 -2.94 -0.32
C ALA A 32 -3.63 -2.38 1.09
N ASP A 33 -4.53 -1.41 1.26
CA ASP A 33 -4.89 -0.84 2.55
C ASP A 33 -5.56 -1.88 3.43
N ALA A 34 -6.50 -2.67 2.90
CA ALA A 34 -7.12 -3.76 3.65
C ALA A 34 -6.07 -4.77 4.18
N ILE A 35 -5.05 -5.07 3.39
CA ILE A 35 -3.94 -5.95 3.80
C ILE A 35 -3.09 -5.29 4.87
N LEU A 36 -2.72 -4.02 4.70
CA LEU A 36 -1.93 -3.27 5.69
C LEU A 36 -2.69 -3.15 7.02
N VAL A 37 -4.01 -2.93 6.98
CA VAL A 37 -4.88 -2.93 8.17
C VAL A 37 -4.91 -4.31 8.83
N ALA A 38 -5.08 -5.38 8.07
CA ALA A 38 -5.09 -6.75 8.60
C ALA A 38 -3.76 -7.13 9.28
N GLU A 39 -2.64 -6.62 8.77
CA GLU A 39 -1.30 -6.82 9.32
C GLU A 39 -0.95 -5.84 10.46
N GLY A 40 -1.89 -4.97 10.86
CA GLY A 40 -1.68 -3.97 11.91
C GLY A 40 -0.73 -2.83 11.51
N ARG A 41 -0.45 -2.67 10.22
CA ARG A 41 0.47 -1.67 9.64
C ARG A 41 -0.26 -0.44 9.10
N VAL A 42 -1.27 0.03 9.83
CA VAL A 42 -2.05 1.23 9.49
C VAL A 42 -1.15 2.48 9.48
N ASP A 43 -0.05 2.46 10.23
CA ASP A 43 0.99 3.48 10.27
C ASP A 43 1.62 3.77 8.90
N LEU A 44 1.58 2.82 7.97
CA LEU A 44 2.14 2.97 6.63
C LEU A 44 1.16 3.55 5.61
N ILE A 45 -0.13 3.68 5.97
CA ILE A 45 -1.17 4.17 5.07
C ILE A 45 -1.21 5.69 5.13
N VAL A 46 -1.00 6.34 3.98
CA VAL A 46 -1.08 7.80 3.85
C VAL A 46 -2.19 8.16 2.87
N ARG A 47 -3.41 8.35 3.38
CA ARG A 47 -4.53 8.91 2.60
C ARG A 47 -4.61 10.42 2.82
N MET A 48 -4.61 11.17 1.72
CA MET A 48 -4.90 12.61 1.69
C MET A 48 -6.33 12.84 1.21
#